data_AF-A0A6N8J4I7-F1
#
_entry.id   AF-A0A6N8J4I7-F1
#
_cell.length_a   1.000
_cell.length_b   1.000
_cell.length_c   1.000
_cell.angle_alpha   90.00
_cell.angle_beta   90.00
_cell.angle_gamma   90.00
#
_symmetry.space_group_name_H-M   'P 1'
#
loop_
_entity.id
_entity.type
_entity.pdbx_description
1 polymer ?
#
loop_
_entity_poly.entity_id
_entity_poly.type
_entity_poly.pdbx_seq_one_letter_code
_entity_poly.pdbx_strand_id
1 'polypeptide(L)'
;MLLLIVSGYIYAQTPNEPTRVTATAVTVPAAYTNTTTNYIRTWVPNKPLTDATAVSATSTTISEVTQTTQYFDGLARPLQMVSKGISTTGKDLVSPVVYDAFGQEQYKYLPYVAQTGNASDGKFKTNPFNDQKAFYQDAVLNPGASGESIYYNQTEFEASPLNRVMKTFSPGNSWAKEGGNHPIENKYLVNALTDSVRIWTIGAGLPASSSTYAPGTLFKDVTINEAGNQVVTYKDVEDQIVLKKVQSATTPGTAHIGWLCTYYVYDDLNNLRFVIPPLAVERSMIAGWNVSAVADELCFQYQ
;
A
#
# COMPACT_ATOMS: atom_id res chain seq x y z
N MET A 1 -65.08 15.62 34.52
CA MET A 1 -64.16 14.69 35.20
C MET A 1 -62.92 14.57 34.33
N LEU A 2 -61.79 14.90 34.94
CA LEU A 2 -60.41 15.12 34.49
C LEU A 2 -59.94 14.47 33.16
N LEU A 3 -59.39 15.28 32.26
CA LEU A 3 -58.59 14.85 31.12
C LEU A 3 -57.12 14.71 31.58
N LEU A 4 -56.59 13.49 31.54
CA LEU A 4 -55.22 13.19 32.00
C LEU A 4 -54.22 13.38 30.84
N ILE A 5 -53.42 14.44 30.88
CA ILE A 5 -52.32 14.64 29.92
C ILE A 5 -51.06 14.03 30.54
N VAL A 6 -50.61 12.90 29.99
CA VAL A 6 -49.34 12.28 30.38
C VAL A 6 -48.21 12.94 29.59
N SER A 7 -47.40 13.76 30.25
CA SER A 7 -46.16 14.28 29.68
C SER A 7 -45.05 13.23 29.82
N GLY A 8 -44.71 12.58 28.70
CA GLY A 8 -43.55 11.70 28.63
C GLY A 8 -42.30 12.49 28.26
N TYR A 9 -41.24 12.40 29.07
CA TYR A 9 -39.91 12.86 28.67
C TYR A 9 -39.29 11.82 27.75
N ILE A 10 -38.96 12.22 26.52
CA ILE A 10 -38.18 11.39 25.61
C ILE A 10 -36.71 11.71 25.89
N TYR A 11 -35.99 10.77 26.50
CA TYR A 11 -34.53 10.83 26.52
C TYR A 11 -34.03 10.24 25.21
N ALA A 12 -33.46 11.09 24.34
CA ALA A 12 -32.62 10.59 23.27
C ALA A 12 -31.37 9.96 23.90
N GLN A 13 -31.00 8.76 23.49
CA GLN A 13 -29.64 8.27 23.74
C GLN A 13 -28.71 9.26 23.04
N THR A 14 -27.90 10.01 23.78
CA THR A 14 -26.68 10.58 23.19
C THR A 14 -25.87 9.36 22.75
N PRO A 15 -25.62 9.15 21.45
CA PRO A 15 -24.63 8.16 21.04
C PRO A 15 -23.37 8.48 21.83
N ASN A 16 -22.75 7.48 22.46
CA ASN A 16 -21.38 7.65 22.89
C ASN A 16 -20.60 8.00 21.62
N GLU A 17 -20.30 9.28 21.42
CA GLU A 17 -19.41 9.71 20.35
C GLU A 17 -18.12 8.90 20.56
N PRO A 18 -17.74 8.03 19.61
CA PRO A 18 -16.53 7.25 19.77
C PRO A 18 -15.39 8.24 19.99
N THR A 19 -14.70 8.12 21.11
CA THR A 19 -13.55 8.97 21.39
C THR A 19 -12.52 8.76 20.29
N ARG A 20 -12.36 9.74 19.41
CA ARG A 20 -11.45 9.64 18.28
C ARG A 20 -10.03 9.47 18.80
N VAL A 21 -9.29 8.54 18.20
CA VAL A 21 -7.86 8.40 18.45
C VAL A 21 -7.20 9.75 18.16
N THR A 22 -6.47 10.27 19.14
CA THR A 22 -5.65 11.46 18.96
C THR A 22 -4.28 11.01 18.50
N ALA A 23 -3.70 11.73 17.54
CA ALA A 23 -2.34 11.52 17.11
C ALA A 23 -1.57 12.84 17.09
N THR A 24 -0.23 12.75 17.17
CA THR A 24 0.65 13.91 17.03
C THR A 24 1.33 13.87 15.68
N ALA A 25 1.07 14.86 14.83
CA ALA A 25 1.75 15.00 13.55
C ALA A 25 3.23 15.34 13.75
N VAL A 26 4.06 14.89 12.82
CA VAL A 26 5.46 15.35 12.76
C VAL A 26 5.53 16.85 12.50
N THR A 27 6.64 17.46 12.88
CA THR A 27 6.89 18.87 12.60
C THR A 27 6.74 19.14 11.11
N VAL A 28 5.88 20.11 10.78
CA VAL A 28 5.62 20.48 9.38
C VAL A 28 6.94 20.95 8.74
N PRO A 29 7.35 20.37 7.60
CA PRO A 29 8.56 20.80 6.92
C PRO A 29 8.49 22.29 6.53
N ALA A 30 9.65 22.94 6.51
CA ALA A 30 9.76 24.33 6.08
C ALA A 30 9.35 24.49 4.61
N ALA A 31 8.91 25.70 4.26
CA ALA A 31 8.66 26.06 2.88
C ALA A 31 9.94 25.94 2.03
N TYR A 32 9.78 25.53 0.77
CA TYR A 32 10.85 25.52 -0.20
C TYR A 32 11.37 26.93 -0.47
N THR A 33 12.67 27.11 -0.29
CA THR A 33 13.35 28.39 -0.53
C THR A 33 13.90 28.50 -1.95
N ASN A 34 14.19 27.37 -2.61
CA ASN A 34 14.62 27.35 -4.00
C ASN A 34 13.41 27.32 -4.94
N THR A 35 13.31 28.32 -5.80
CA THR A 35 12.24 28.44 -6.81
C THR A 35 12.64 27.88 -8.18
N THR A 36 13.92 27.54 -8.38
CA THR A 36 14.43 26.89 -9.59
C THR A 36 14.48 25.38 -9.37
N THR A 37 13.50 24.67 -9.90
CA THR A 37 13.35 23.22 -9.76
C THR A 37 13.36 22.53 -11.12
N ASN A 38 13.97 21.34 -11.16
CA ASN A 38 13.88 20.48 -12.33
C ASN A 38 12.46 19.90 -12.40
N TYR A 39 11.93 19.64 -13.60
CA TYR A 39 10.62 19.03 -13.73
C TYR A 39 10.47 18.15 -14.96
N ILE A 40 9.56 17.18 -14.87
CA ILE A 40 9.01 16.43 -16.00
C ILE A 40 7.55 16.85 -16.11
N ARG A 41 7.13 17.26 -17.30
CA ARG A 41 5.74 17.66 -17.58
C ARG A 41 5.14 16.74 -18.63
N THR A 42 3.98 16.21 -18.30
CA THR A 42 3.22 15.29 -19.15
C THR A 42 1.89 15.93 -19.49
N TRP A 43 1.55 15.88 -20.77
CA TRP A 43 0.25 16.30 -21.30
C TRP A 43 -0.47 15.08 -21.86
N VAL A 44 -1.72 14.89 -21.48
CA VAL A 44 -2.56 13.78 -21.97
C VAL A 44 -3.80 14.37 -22.63
N PRO A 45 -3.88 14.33 -23.98
CA PRO A 45 -5.07 14.73 -24.71
C PRO A 45 -6.25 13.81 -24.46
N ASN A 46 -7.38 14.40 -24.12
CA ASN A 46 -8.68 13.73 -23.94
C ASN A 46 -9.60 13.91 -25.15
N LYS A 47 -9.07 14.51 -26.23
CA LYS A 47 -9.73 14.63 -27.54
C LYS A 47 -8.74 14.32 -28.66
N PRO A 48 -9.21 13.91 -29.84
CA PRO A 48 -8.36 13.80 -31.01
C PRO A 48 -7.70 15.16 -31.31
N LEU A 49 -6.39 15.14 -31.50
CA LEU A 49 -5.59 16.29 -31.92
C LEU A 49 -4.78 15.88 -33.14
N THR A 50 -4.76 16.75 -34.15
CA THR A 50 -4.01 16.55 -35.40
C THR A 50 -2.66 17.25 -35.40
N ASP A 51 -2.43 18.16 -34.46
CA ASP A 51 -1.21 18.95 -34.31
C ASP A 51 -0.66 18.79 -32.89
N ALA A 52 0.62 18.43 -32.78
CA ALA A 52 1.31 18.27 -31.50
C ALA A 52 1.43 19.61 -30.74
N THR A 53 1.48 20.75 -31.43
CA THR A 53 1.57 22.06 -30.78
C THR A 53 0.28 22.43 -30.03
N ALA A 54 -0.87 21.94 -30.50
CA ALA A 54 -2.16 22.13 -29.84
C ALA A 54 -2.23 21.47 -28.45
N VAL A 55 -1.38 20.47 -28.17
CA VAL A 55 -1.30 19.79 -26.87
C VAL A 55 -0.87 20.76 -25.75
N SER A 56 -0.05 21.76 -26.07
CA SER A 56 0.52 22.70 -25.09
C SER A 56 0.09 24.15 -25.32
N ALA A 57 -0.82 24.40 -26.26
CA ALA A 57 -1.32 25.74 -26.57
C ALA A 57 -2.10 26.34 -25.40
N THR A 58 -1.97 27.66 -25.19
CA THR A 58 -2.68 28.38 -24.12
C THR A 58 -4.19 28.41 -24.30
N SER A 59 -4.67 28.19 -25.53
CA SER A 59 -6.10 28.08 -25.85
C SER A 59 -6.70 26.73 -25.46
N THR A 60 -5.88 25.71 -25.21
CA THR A 60 -6.33 24.36 -24.88
C THR A 60 -6.72 24.29 -23.43
N THR A 61 -7.95 23.87 -23.16
CA THR A 61 -8.47 23.80 -21.78
C THR A 61 -7.99 22.53 -21.08
N ILE A 62 -8.04 22.53 -19.75
CA ILE A 62 -7.66 21.35 -18.94
C ILE A 62 -8.58 20.15 -19.20
N SER A 63 -9.84 20.38 -19.58
CA SER A 63 -10.76 19.30 -19.96
C SER A 63 -10.34 18.62 -21.27
N GLU A 64 -9.71 19.37 -22.17
CA GLU A 64 -9.24 18.87 -23.47
C GLU A 64 -7.87 18.21 -23.39
N VAL A 65 -6.96 18.79 -22.62
CA VAL A 65 -5.63 18.23 -22.37
C VAL A 65 -5.29 18.41 -20.90
N THR A 66 -5.17 17.28 -20.21
CA THR A 66 -4.72 17.28 -18.81
C THR A 66 -3.21 17.48 -18.75
N GLN A 67 -2.74 18.27 -17.79
CA GLN A 67 -1.32 18.55 -17.58
C GLN A 67 -0.93 18.16 -16.17
N THR A 68 0.09 17.31 -16.05
CA THR A 68 0.71 16.95 -14.77
C THR A 68 2.19 17.30 -14.81
N THR A 69 2.69 17.91 -13.74
CA THR A 69 4.11 18.27 -13.61
C THR A 69 4.68 17.65 -12.34
N GLN A 70 5.71 16.82 -12.50
CA GLN A 70 6.49 16.29 -11.38
C GLN A 70 7.75 17.15 -11.24
N TYR A 71 7.93 17.74 -10.06
CA TYR A 71 9.09 18.58 -9.75
C TYR A 71 10.11 17.77 -8.95
N PHE A 72 11.40 18.04 -9.19
CA PHE A 72 12.52 17.32 -8.62
C PHE A 72 13.51 18.28 -7.95
N ASP A 73 14.26 17.74 -6.99
CA ASP A 73 15.42 18.41 -6.44
C ASP A 73 16.67 18.27 -7.33
N GLY A 74 17.82 18.73 -6.84
CA GLY A 74 19.10 18.63 -7.55
C GLY A 74 19.67 17.20 -7.67
N LEU A 75 19.08 16.22 -6.97
CA LEU A 75 19.46 14.80 -6.99
C LEU A 75 18.42 13.95 -7.74
N ALA A 76 17.54 14.59 -8.52
CA ALA A 76 16.46 13.94 -9.25
C ALA A 76 15.44 13.20 -8.37
N ARG A 77 15.26 13.60 -7.11
CA ARG A 77 14.21 13.08 -6.22
C ARG A 77 12.93 13.92 -6.34
N PRO A 78 11.75 13.30 -6.54
CA PRO A 78 10.47 14.02 -6.62
C PRO A 78 10.12 14.84 -5.36
N LEU A 79 9.99 16.16 -5.48
CA LEU A 79 9.57 17.05 -4.40
C LEU A 79 8.04 17.16 -4.26
N GLN A 80 7.36 17.31 -5.40
CA GLN A 80 5.91 17.36 -5.46
C GLN A 80 5.42 17.05 -6.87
N MET A 81 4.19 16.55 -6.95
CA MET A 81 3.43 16.45 -8.19
C MET A 81 2.32 17.49 -8.19
N VAL A 82 2.15 18.19 -9.31
CA VAL A 82 1.09 19.18 -9.52
C VAL A 82 0.27 18.83 -10.76
N SER A 83 -1.00 18.50 -10.56
CA SER A 83 -1.98 18.35 -11.64
C SER A 83 -2.73 19.66 -11.81
N LYS A 84 -2.57 20.26 -13.00
CA LYS A 84 -3.06 21.61 -13.28
C LYS A 84 -4.58 21.63 -13.35
N GLY A 85 -5.20 22.51 -12.56
CA GLY A 85 -6.62 22.86 -12.67
C GLY A 85 -7.64 21.72 -12.66
N ILE A 86 -7.31 20.58 -12.03
CA ILE A 86 -8.16 19.37 -12.05
C ILE A 86 -9.25 19.37 -10.97
N SER A 87 -9.22 20.31 -10.01
CA SER A 87 -10.29 20.40 -9.01
C SER A 87 -11.61 20.88 -9.61
N THR A 88 -12.70 20.70 -8.88
CA THR A 88 -14.04 21.18 -9.27
C THR A 88 -14.11 22.70 -9.48
N THR A 89 -13.24 23.46 -8.82
CA THR A 89 -13.12 24.92 -8.96
C THR A 89 -11.99 25.33 -9.90
N GLY A 90 -11.42 24.37 -10.65
CA GLY A 90 -10.35 24.62 -11.61
C GLY A 90 -9.00 24.94 -10.96
N LYS A 91 -8.80 24.58 -9.70
CA LYS A 91 -7.55 24.78 -8.93
C LYS A 91 -6.61 23.57 -9.09
N ASP A 92 -5.31 23.83 -8.92
CA ASP A 92 -4.28 22.79 -8.97
C ASP A 92 -4.41 21.79 -7.79
N LEU A 93 -4.21 20.51 -8.08
CA LEU A 93 -4.08 19.43 -7.11
C LEU A 93 -2.59 19.13 -6.90
N VAL A 94 -2.14 19.11 -5.64
CA VAL A 94 -0.72 19.02 -5.28
C VAL A 94 -0.49 17.85 -4.34
N SER A 95 0.51 17.02 -4.62
CA SER A 95 0.93 15.91 -3.75
C SER A 95 2.42 16.02 -3.45
N PRO A 96 2.81 16.51 -2.26
CA PRO A 96 4.20 16.66 -1.87
C PRO A 96 4.78 15.39 -1.22
N VAL A 97 6.11 15.27 -1.24
CA VAL A 97 6.85 14.13 -0.69
C VAL A 97 8.02 14.66 0.17
N VAL A 98 8.36 13.94 1.23
CA VAL A 98 9.52 14.22 2.08
C VAL A 98 10.39 12.98 2.17
N TYR A 99 11.69 13.20 2.04
CA TYR A 99 12.72 12.18 2.18
C TYR A 99 13.41 12.26 3.53
N ASP A 100 13.89 11.13 4.02
CA ASP A 100 14.79 11.08 5.18
C ASP A 100 16.22 11.56 4.83
N ALA A 101 17.12 11.51 5.80
CA ALA A 101 18.52 11.89 5.64
C ALA A 101 19.29 10.98 4.66
N PHE A 102 18.79 9.77 4.38
CA PHE A 102 19.38 8.81 3.44
C PHE A 102 18.77 8.93 2.04
N GLY A 103 17.79 9.81 1.85
CA GLY A 103 17.11 10.02 0.58
C GLY A 103 16.00 9.01 0.26
N GLN A 104 15.49 8.31 1.27
CA GLN A 104 14.37 7.39 1.16
C GLN A 104 13.05 8.13 1.38
N GLU A 105 12.02 7.81 0.59
CA GLU A 105 10.70 8.46 0.70
C GLU A 105 10.04 8.09 2.04
N GLN A 106 10.15 8.99 3.02
CA GLN A 106 9.69 8.75 4.38
C GLN A 106 8.23 9.18 4.57
N TYR A 107 7.83 10.29 3.94
CA TYR A 107 6.46 10.79 4.04
C TYR A 107 5.89 11.08 2.66
N LYS A 108 4.74 10.47 2.37
CA LYS A 108 3.95 10.75 1.17
C LYS A 108 2.65 11.40 1.57
N TYR A 109 2.56 12.71 1.37
CA TYR A 109 1.43 13.51 1.80
C TYR A 109 0.22 13.29 0.88
N LEU A 110 -0.96 13.24 1.48
CA LEU A 110 -2.21 13.18 0.75
C LEU A 110 -2.34 14.37 -0.23
N PRO A 111 -2.84 14.14 -1.45
CA PRO A 111 -3.05 15.22 -2.41
C PRO A 111 -4.07 16.24 -1.89
N TYR A 112 -3.79 17.52 -2.04
CA TYR A 112 -4.68 18.60 -1.61
C TYR A 112 -4.89 19.61 -2.72
N VAL A 113 -6.02 20.33 -2.66
CA VAL A 113 -6.29 21.44 -3.57
C VAL A 113 -5.75 22.71 -2.93
N ALA A 114 -4.71 23.30 -3.51
CA ALA A 114 -4.10 24.50 -2.92
C ALA A 114 -5.08 25.68 -2.95
N GLN A 115 -5.31 26.31 -1.79
CA GLN A 115 -6.29 27.39 -1.65
C GLN A 115 -5.67 28.78 -1.87
N THR A 116 -4.45 28.96 -1.37
CA THR A 116 -3.61 30.15 -1.45
C THR A 116 -2.55 29.97 -2.54
N GLY A 117 -2.17 31.07 -3.23
CA GLY A 117 -1.11 31.01 -4.27
C GLY A 117 -1.42 30.10 -5.47
N ASN A 118 -2.68 29.67 -5.63
CA ASN A 118 -3.12 28.79 -6.70
C ASN A 118 -3.71 29.59 -7.85
N ALA A 119 -2.86 29.95 -8.81
CA ALA A 119 -3.26 30.61 -10.06
C ALA A 119 -3.72 29.61 -11.15
N SER A 120 -4.01 28.36 -10.77
CA SER A 120 -4.36 27.27 -11.70
C SER A 120 -3.34 27.08 -12.83
N ASP A 121 -2.08 27.36 -12.51
CA ASP A 121 -0.99 27.49 -13.46
C ASP A 121 -0.17 26.21 -13.61
N GLY A 122 -0.42 25.21 -12.76
CA GLY A 122 0.33 23.96 -12.72
C GLY A 122 1.79 24.16 -12.29
N LYS A 123 2.12 25.32 -11.71
CA LYS A 123 3.48 25.65 -11.25
C LYS A 123 3.74 25.08 -9.87
N PHE A 124 5.03 24.98 -9.55
CA PHE A 124 5.54 24.55 -8.26
C PHE A 124 4.96 25.38 -7.11
N LYS A 125 4.47 24.72 -6.06
CA LYS A 125 3.99 25.39 -4.84
C LYS A 125 5.12 25.43 -3.81
N THR A 126 5.42 26.60 -3.25
CA THR A 126 6.58 26.77 -2.36
C THR A 126 6.33 26.30 -0.93
N ASN A 127 5.08 26.31 -0.44
CA ASN A 127 4.76 25.91 0.94
C ASN A 127 3.72 24.77 1.01
N PRO A 128 3.94 23.65 0.30
CA PRO A 128 2.86 22.69 0.11
C PRO A 128 2.45 21.97 1.40
N PHE A 129 3.33 21.87 2.39
CA PHE A 129 3.05 21.17 3.64
C PHE A 129 2.11 21.96 4.57
N ASN A 130 2.34 23.26 4.73
CA ASN A 130 1.40 24.10 5.50
C ASN A 130 0.08 24.29 4.76
N ASP A 131 0.12 24.47 3.44
CA ASP A 131 -1.10 24.63 2.64
C ASP A 131 -1.95 23.35 2.67
N GLN A 132 -1.33 22.16 2.66
CA GLN A 132 -2.02 20.88 2.80
C GLN A 132 -2.65 20.72 4.18
N LYS A 133 -1.90 21.04 5.23
CA LYS A 133 -2.42 21.04 6.61
C LYS A 133 -3.64 21.97 6.73
N ALA A 134 -3.54 23.20 6.22
CA ALA A 134 -4.64 24.15 6.25
C ALA A 134 -5.86 23.65 5.46
N PHE A 135 -5.64 23.02 4.29
CA PHE A 135 -6.72 22.44 3.50
C PHE A 135 -7.50 21.39 4.29
N TYR A 136 -6.82 20.38 4.85
CA TYR A 136 -7.51 19.30 5.57
C TYR A 136 -8.07 19.70 6.94
N GLN A 137 -7.54 20.77 7.55
CA GLN A 137 -8.08 21.33 8.79
C GLN A 137 -9.32 22.21 8.57
N ASP A 138 -9.58 22.64 7.33
CA ASP A 138 -10.80 23.37 6.99
C ASP A 138 -12.01 22.42 7.04
N ALA A 139 -12.81 22.55 8.12
CA ALA A 139 -13.98 21.72 8.34
C ALA A 139 -15.14 21.99 7.37
N VAL A 140 -15.13 23.12 6.64
CA VAL A 140 -16.12 23.44 5.62
C VAL A 140 -15.77 22.74 4.31
N LEU A 141 -14.49 22.77 3.93
CA LEU A 141 -14.00 22.10 2.71
C LEU A 141 -13.86 20.59 2.90
N ASN A 142 -13.43 20.15 4.09
CA ASN A 142 -13.09 18.76 4.40
C ASN A 142 -13.74 18.30 5.72
N PRO A 143 -15.09 18.28 5.83
CA PRO A 143 -15.77 17.90 7.06
C PRO A 143 -15.39 16.49 7.55
N GLY A 144 -15.08 15.56 6.63
CA GLY A 144 -14.64 14.20 6.98
C GLY A 144 -13.25 14.12 7.63
N ALA A 145 -12.41 15.14 7.45
CA ALA A 145 -11.07 15.24 8.05
C ALA A 145 -11.06 16.07 9.35
N SER A 146 -12.21 16.64 9.75
CA SER A 146 -12.32 17.42 10.99
C SER A 146 -11.88 16.58 12.18
N GLY A 147 -10.88 17.02 12.95
CA GLY A 147 -10.32 16.27 14.08
C GLY A 147 -9.20 15.28 13.74
N GLU A 148 -8.86 15.11 12.46
CA GLU A 148 -7.62 14.46 12.06
C GLU A 148 -6.42 15.40 12.22
N SER A 149 -5.23 14.81 12.33
CA SER A 149 -3.96 15.55 12.33
C SER A 149 -2.93 14.97 11.37
N ILE A 150 -3.13 13.73 10.91
CA ILE A 150 -2.18 13.00 10.07
C ILE A 150 -2.71 12.89 8.65
N TYR A 151 -2.10 13.64 7.73
CA TYR A 151 -2.50 13.71 6.32
C TYR A 151 -1.42 13.16 5.38
N TYR A 152 -0.68 12.16 5.83
CA TYR A 152 0.41 11.56 5.08
C TYR A 152 0.51 10.07 5.39
N ASN A 153 1.04 9.31 4.43
CA ASN A 153 1.59 8.00 4.69
C ASN A 153 2.99 8.17 5.27
N GLN A 154 3.37 7.29 6.18
CA GLN A 154 4.73 7.23 6.71
C GLN A 154 5.33 5.85 6.41
N THR A 155 6.56 5.83 5.94
CA THR A 155 7.33 4.60 5.74
C THR A 155 8.52 4.57 6.68
N GLU A 156 8.68 3.47 7.39
CA GLU A 156 9.86 3.17 8.20
C GLU A 156 10.70 2.11 7.51
N PHE A 157 11.98 2.42 7.36
CA PHE A 157 12.96 1.55 6.73
C PHE A 157 13.82 0.85 7.78
N GLU A 158 14.35 -0.30 7.41
CA GLU A 158 15.38 -0.98 8.18
C GLU A 158 16.67 -0.14 8.21
N ALA A 159 17.37 -0.12 9.35
CA ALA A 159 18.69 0.50 9.49
C ALA A 159 19.79 -0.33 8.79
N SER A 160 19.62 -0.58 7.50
CA SER A 160 20.48 -1.41 6.67
C SER A 160 20.71 -0.72 5.32
N PRO A 161 21.90 -0.88 4.69
CA PRO A 161 22.16 -0.37 3.35
C PRO A 161 21.20 -0.88 2.27
N LEU A 162 20.40 -1.91 2.57
CA LEU A 162 19.46 -2.52 1.63
C LEU A 162 18.14 -1.73 1.45
N ASN A 163 17.91 -0.63 2.19
CA ASN A 163 16.73 0.24 2.08
C ASN A 163 15.40 -0.53 2.08
N ARG A 164 15.27 -1.56 2.92
CA ARG A 164 14.08 -2.39 2.99
C ARG A 164 13.00 -1.74 3.84
N VAL A 165 11.76 -1.80 3.38
CA VAL A 165 10.60 -1.25 4.10
C VAL A 165 10.23 -2.18 5.26
N MET A 166 10.27 -1.69 6.48
CA MET A 166 9.88 -2.44 7.67
C MET A 166 8.40 -2.21 8.01
N LYS A 167 7.94 -0.95 7.97
CA LYS A 167 6.55 -0.59 8.26
C LYS A 167 6.05 0.50 7.34
N THR A 168 4.79 0.42 6.96
CA THR A 168 4.08 1.49 6.26
C THR A 168 2.81 1.82 7.03
N PHE A 169 2.63 3.10 7.35
CA PHE A 169 1.47 3.63 8.05
C PHE A 169 0.60 4.41 7.07
N SER A 170 -0.70 4.10 7.08
CA SER A 170 -1.72 4.84 6.34
C SER A 170 -2.02 6.19 7.02
N PRO A 171 -2.56 7.18 6.29
CA PRO A 171 -2.97 8.47 6.85
C PRO A 171 -4.16 8.33 7.80
N GLY A 172 -4.32 9.34 8.67
CA GLY A 172 -5.34 9.41 9.71
C GLY A 172 -4.83 8.95 11.08
N ASN A 173 -5.33 9.56 12.14
CA ASN A 173 -4.88 9.35 13.52
C ASN A 173 -5.00 7.88 13.95
N SER A 174 -6.05 7.19 13.53
CA SER A 174 -6.25 5.77 13.85
C SER A 174 -5.23 4.86 13.15
N TRP A 175 -4.64 5.27 12.04
CA TRP A 175 -3.70 4.43 11.27
C TRP A 175 -2.24 4.80 11.51
N ALA A 176 -2.01 6.07 11.85
CA ALA A 176 -0.68 6.63 12.05
C ALA A 176 0.06 6.01 13.23
N LYS A 177 1.40 6.11 13.15
CA LYS A 177 2.33 5.65 14.19
C LYS A 177 2.02 6.21 15.58
N GLU A 178 1.90 7.54 15.71
CA GLU A 178 1.69 8.24 16.98
C GLU A 178 0.20 8.28 17.41
N GLY A 179 -0.57 7.27 17.02
CA GLY A 179 -2.01 7.16 17.27
C GLY A 179 -2.44 5.70 17.38
N GLY A 180 -3.25 5.22 16.43
CA GLY A 180 -3.76 3.85 16.50
C GLY A 180 -2.72 2.79 16.11
N ASN A 181 -1.60 3.18 15.48
CA ASN A 181 -0.45 2.33 15.24
C ASN A 181 -0.83 1.00 14.55
N HIS A 182 -1.52 1.13 13.42
CA HIS A 182 -1.96 0.02 12.57
C HIS A 182 -1.15 0.00 11.26
N PRO A 183 0.16 -0.32 11.28
CA PRO A 183 0.96 -0.41 10.07
C PRO A 183 0.69 -1.70 9.31
N ILE A 184 1.03 -1.67 8.02
CA ILE A 184 1.49 -2.87 7.32
C ILE A 184 2.95 -3.10 7.73
N GLU A 185 3.28 -4.27 8.26
CA GLU A 185 4.64 -4.63 8.71
C GLU A 185 5.23 -5.71 7.80
N ASN A 186 6.50 -5.55 7.41
CA ASN A 186 7.25 -6.55 6.67
C ASN A 186 8.41 -7.07 7.53
N LYS A 187 8.62 -8.39 7.52
CA LYS A 187 9.77 -9.06 8.14
C LYS A 187 10.50 -9.87 7.09
N TYR A 188 11.81 -9.68 7.03
CA TYR A 188 12.70 -10.38 6.11
C TYR A 188 13.52 -11.39 6.90
N LEU A 189 13.19 -12.66 6.78
CA LEU A 189 13.73 -13.77 7.57
C LEU A 189 14.28 -14.86 6.66
N VAL A 190 14.73 -15.95 7.25
CA VAL A 190 15.01 -17.22 6.58
C VAL A 190 14.13 -18.32 7.16
N ASN A 191 13.88 -19.39 6.40
CA ASN A 191 13.06 -20.50 6.87
C ASN A 191 13.70 -21.23 8.06
N ALA A 192 12.86 -21.68 8.99
CA ALA A 192 13.23 -22.53 10.11
C ALA A 192 12.82 -23.98 9.87
N LEU A 193 13.37 -24.91 10.64
CA LEU A 193 13.00 -26.33 10.57
C LEU A 193 11.49 -26.55 10.82
N THR A 194 10.90 -25.74 11.71
CA THR A 194 9.47 -25.80 12.05
C THR A 194 8.53 -25.31 10.95
N ASP A 195 9.06 -24.64 9.91
CA ASP A 195 8.24 -24.19 8.77
C ASP A 195 7.85 -25.35 7.85
N SER A 196 8.63 -26.45 7.88
CA SER A 196 8.43 -27.71 7.14
C SER A 196 8.07 -27.53 5.67
N VAL A 197 8.72 -26.59 4.99
CA VAL A 197 8.48 -26.30 3.56
C VAL A 197 8.90 -27.49 2.72
N ARG A 198 7.96 -28.06 1.94
CA ARG A 198 8.20 -29.21 1.08
C ARG A 198 9.01 -28.84 -0.15
N ILE A 199 9.95 -29.71 -0.52
CA ILE A 199 10.62 -29.66 -1.83
C ILE A 199 9.75 -30.45 -2.80
N TRP A 200 9.35 -29.82 -3.89
CA TRP A 200 8.62 -30.46 -4.98
C TRP A 200 9.52 -30.56 -6.20
N THR A 201 9.63 -31.77 -6.76
CA THR A 201 10.36 -32.03 -8.00
C THR A 201 9.39 -32.54 -9.05
N ILE A 202 9.55 -32.10 -10.29
CA ILE A 202 8.70 -32.53 -11.42
C ILE A 202 9.58 -32.97 -12.59
N GLY A 203 9.34 -34.19 -13.07
CA GLY A 203 9.94 -34.74 -14.29
C GLY A 203 8.91 -34.79 -15.42
N ALA A 204 8.81 -35.91 -16.12
CA ALA A 204 7.81 -36.12 -17.17
C ALA A 204 6.38 -36.43 -16.65
N GLY A 205 6.11 -36.30 -15.35
CA GLY A 205 4.87 -36.72 -14.70
C GLY A 205 4.40 -35.76 -13.62
N LEU A 206 3.61 -36.26 -12.66
CA LEU A 206 3.11 -35.45 -11.56
C LEU A 206 4.22 -35.01 -10.58
N PRO A 207 4.09 -33.83 -9.94
CA PRO A 207 4.98 -33.40 -8.87
C PRO A 207 5.08 -34.44 -7.75
N ALA A 208 6.28 -34.67 -7.24
CA ALA A 208 6.53 -35.49 -6.08
C ALA A 208 7.31 -34.72 -5.01
N SER A 209 7.05 -35.02 -3.74
CA SER A 209 7.78 -34.43 -2.61
C SER A 209 8.17 -35.48 -1.60
N SER A 210 9.47 -35.75 -1.46
CA SER A 210 10.02 -36.68 -0.46
C SER A 210 10.71 -35.99 0.71
N SER A 211 11.11 -34.73 0.57
CA SER A 211 11.92 -33.99 1.53
C SER A 211 11.39 -32.57 1.81
N THR A 212 11.96 -31.93 2.82
CA THR A 212 11.73 -30.52 3.15
C THR A 212 13.03 -29.73 3.01
N TYR A 213 12.91 -28.43 2.75
CA TYR A 213 14.05 -27.52 2.77
C TYR A 213 14.70 -27.49 4.15
N ALA A 214 16.03 -27.47 4.18
CA ALA A 214 16.81 -27.30 5.40
C ALA A 214 16.63 -25.87 5.95
N PRO A 215 16.81 -25.63 7.27
CA PRO A 215 16.73 -24.28 7.82
C PRO A 215 17.77 -23.37 7.18
N GLY A 216 17.40 -22.12 6.89
CA GLY A 216 18.30 -21.11 6.33
C GLY A 216 18.50 -21.17 4.82
N THR A 217 17.82 -22.08 4.09
CA THR A 217 18.00 -22.22 2.63
C THR A 217 17.01 -21.42 1.79
N LEU A 218 15.94 -20.91 2.40
CA LEU A 218 14.92 -20.11 1.74
C LEU A 218 14.84 -18.72 2.38
N PHE A 219 14.65 -17.70 1.54
CA PHE A 219 14.21 -16.40 2.00
C PHE A 219 12.75 -16.50 2.45
N LYS A 220 12.43 -15.88 3.59
CA LYS A 220 11.10 -15.89 4.20
C LYS A 220 10.64 -14.47 4.43
N ASP A 221 9.72 -14.01 3.59
CA ASP A 221 9.09 -12.71 3.72
C ASP A 221 7.75 -12.87 4.45
N VAL A 222 7.55 -12.11 5.52
CA VAL A 222 6.29 -12.07 6.28
C VAL A 222 5.71 -10.67 6.16
N THR A 223 4.52 -10.55 5.57
CA THR A 223 3.74 -9.32 5.57
C THR A 223 2.58 -9.47 6.56
N ILE A 224 2.47 -8.53 7.49
CA ILE A 224 1.39 -8.44 8.46
C ILE A 224 0.56 -7.22 8.05
N ASN A 225 -0.72 -7.42 7.78
CA ASN A 225 -1.61 -6.32 7.45
C ASN A 225 -2.05 -5.56 8.71
N GLU A 226 -2.78 -4.47 8.51
CA GLU A 226 -3.18 -3.57 9.57
C GLU A 226 -4.14 -4.20 10.60
N ALA A 227 -4.79 -5.31 10.24
CA ALA A 227 -5.62 -6.13 11.12
C ALA A 227 -4.85 -7.23 11.86
N GLY A 228 -3.53 -7.34 11.65
CA GLY A 228 -2.67 -8.36 12.26
C GLY A 228 -2.64 -9.71 11.52
N ASN A 229 -3.30 -9.83 10.36
CA ASN A 229 -3.30 -11.05 9.57
C ASN A 229 -2.01 -11.16 8.76
N GLN A 230 -1.48 -12.38 8.68
CA GLN A 230 -0.17 -12.65 8.09
C GLN A 230 -0.26 -13.33 6.72
N VAL A 231 0.63 -12.91 5.83
CA VAL A 231 0.99 -13.61 4.60
C VAL A 231 2.48 -13.92 4.68
N VAL A 232 2.85 -15.18 4.45
CA VAL A 232 4.25 -15.62 4.44
C VAL A 232 4.60 -16.15 3.06
N THR A 233 5.67 -15.64 2.48
CA THR A 233 6.19 -16.09 1.19
C THR A 233 7.60 -16.65 1.40
N TYR A 234 7.81 -17.87 0.92
CA TYR A 234 9.10 -18.52 0.90
C TYR A 234 9.63 -18.51 -0.52
N LYS A 235 10.88 -18.08 -0.69
CA LYS A 235 11.57 -18.05 -1.96
C LYS A 235 12.89 -18.79 -1.90
N ASP A 236 13.25 -19.42 -3.00
CA ASP A 236 14.57 -20.03 -3.14
C ASP A 236 15.66 -19.00 -3.49
N VAL A 237 16.87 -19.49 -3.73
CA VAL A 237 18.04 -18.66 -4.06
C VAL A 237 17.96 -18.00 -5.43
N GLU A 238 17.01 -18.40 -6.28
CA GLU A 238 16.74 -17.83 -7.60
C GLU A 238 15.56 -16.85 -7.58
N ASP A 239 15.10 -16.46 -6.39
CA ASP A 239 13.95 -15.56 -6.14
C ASP A 239 12.60 -16.14 -6.62
N GLN A 240 12.51 -17.46 -6.85
CA GLN A 240 11.26 -18.13 -7.20
C GLN A 240 10.44 -18.39 -5.94
N ILE A 241 9.14 -18.08 -5.98
CA ILE A 241 8.23 -18.34 -4.85
C ILE A 241 7.94 -19.83 -4.82
N VAL A 242 8.40 -20.56 -3.80
CA VAL A 242 8.13 -22.01 -3.67
C VAL A 242 6.89 -22.30 -2.83
N LEU A 243 6.57 -21.42 -1.86
CA LEU A 243 5.40 -21.56 -1.00
C LEU A 243 4.87 -20.18 -0.58
N LYS A 244 3.56 -20.00 -0.71
CA LYS A 244 2.81 -18.89 -0.11
C LYS A 244 1.85 -19.43 0.96
N LYS A 245 1.87 -18.84 2.15
CA LYS A 245 0.93 -19.12 3.24
C LYS A 245 0.10 -17.88 3.53
N VAL A 246 -1.22 -18.05 3.65
CA VAL A 246 -2.14 -17.01 4.13
C VAL A 246 -2.75 -17.49 5.44
N GLN A 247 -2.69 -16.66 6.47
CA GLN A 247 -3.20 -17.02 7.80
C GLN A 247 -4.71 -17.27 7.73
N SER A 248 -5.14 -18.41 8.26
CA SER A 248 -6.56 -18.80 8.35
C SER A 248 -7.05 -18.89 9.79
N ALA A 249 -6.17 -19.20 10.74
CA ALA A 249 -6.49 -19.31 12.16
C ALA A 249 -5.95 -18.10 12.93
N THR A 250 -6.66 -17.67 13.98
CA THR A 250 -6.21 -16.57 14.86
C THR A 250 -4.84 -16.82 15.47
N THR A 251 -4.57 -18.08 15.85
CA THR A 251 -3.28 -18.53 16.34
C THR A 251 -2.81 -19.71 15.49
N PRO A 252 -2.07 -19.47 14.39
CA PRO A 252 -1.58 -20.55 13.55
C PRO A 252 -0.54 -21.39 14.29
N GLY A 253 -0.52 -22.69 13.98
CA GLY A 253 0.45 -23.63 14.52
C GLY A 253 1.74 -23.66 13.69
N THR A 254 2.56 -24.69 13.92
CA THR A 254 3.76 -24.95 13.12
C THR A 254 3.41 -25.51 11.74
N ALA A 255 4.39 -25.51 10.83
CA ALA A 255 4.24 -26.03 9.48
C ALA A 255 3.01 -25.42 8.76
N HIS A 256 1.99 -26.22 8.44
CA HIS A 256 0.84 -25.82 7.64
C HIS A 256 -0.43 -25.60 8.47
N ILE A 257 -0.38 -25.82 9.79
CA ILE A 257 -1.56 -25.78 10.66
C ILE A 257 -2.06 -24.33 10.80
N GLY A 258 -3.32 -24.09 10.42
CA GLY A 258 -3.91 -22.74 10.46
C GLY A 258 -3.50 -21.82 9.31
N TRP A 259 -2.91 -22.38 8.24
CA TRP A 259 -2.46 -21.66 7.05
C TRP A 259 -3.10 -22.22 5.77
N LEU A 260 -3.60 -21.33 4.92
CA LEU A 260 -3.91 -21.65 3.53
C LEU A 260 -2.60 -21.64 2.74
N CYS A 261 -2.13 -22.82 2.34
CA CYS A 261 -0.82 -23.00 1.71
C CYS A 261 -0.96 -23.16 0.19
N THR A 262 -0.15 -22.47 -0.60
CA THR A 262 -0.08 -22.64 -2.05
C THR A 262 1.36 -22.92 -2.44
N TYR A 263 1.61 -24.10 -3.02
CA TYR A 263 2.93 -24.46 -3.54
C TYR A 263 3.02 -24.14 -5.02
N TYR A 264 4.19 -23.69 -5.44
CA TYR A 264 4.55 -23.49 -6.83
C TYR A 264 5.68 -24.46 -7.15
N VAL A 265 5.53 -25.23 -8.21
CA VAL A 265 6.45 -26.30 -8.59
C VAL A 265 7.07 -25.95 -9.93
N TYR A 266 8.39 -25.96 -9.95
CA TYR A 266 9.21 -25.61 -11.10
C TYR A 266 9.94 -26.86 -11.62
N ASP A 267 10.23 -26.90 -12.93
CA ASP A 267 11.12 -27.91 -13.51
C ASP A 267 12.59 -27.48 -13.44
N ASP A 268 13.50 -28.37 -13.86
CA ASP A 268 14.96 -28.13 -13.87
C ASP A 268 15.39 -26.97 -14.81
N LEU A 269 14.46 -26.46 -15.63
CA LEU A 269 14.66 -25.30 -16.50
C LEU A 269 14.00 -24.03 -15.93
N ASN A 270 13.59 -24.05 -14.66
CA ASN A 270 12.99 -22.93 -13.94
C ASN A 270 11.63 -22.47 -14.49
N ASN A 271 10.92 -23.33 -15.24
CA ASN A 271 9.57 -23.03 -15.69
C ASN A 271 8.57 -23.45 -14.63
N LEU A 272 7.58 -22.60 -14.33
CA LEU A 272 6.46 -22.97 -13.46
C LEU A 272 5.63 -24.03 -14.17
N ARG A 273 5.56 -25.23 -13.59
CA ARG A 273 4.81 -26.38 -14.16
C ARG A 273 3.55 -26.70 -13.39
N PHE A 274 3.51 -26.36 -12.10
CA PHE A 274 2.38 -26.70 -11.26
C PHE A 274 2.12 -25.66 -10.19
N VAL A 275 0.85 -25.38 -9.92
CA VAL A 275 0.41 -24.66 -8.71
C VAL A 275 -0.55 -25.56 -7.94
N ILE A 276 -0.20 -25.88 -6.70
CA ILE A 276 -0.99 -26.70 -5.78
C ILE A 276 -1.72 -25.76 -4.81
N PRO A 277 -3.02 -25.47 -5.00
CA PRO A 277 -3.76 -24.52 -4.17
C PRO A 277 -4.11 -25.09 -2.78
N PRO A 278 -4.63 -24.26 -1.86
CA PRO A 278 -4.82 -24.62 -0.44
C PRO A 278 -5.56 -25.94 -0.19
N LEU A 279 -6.69 -26.15 -0.87
CA LEU A 279 -7.46 -27.39 -0.70
C LEU A 279 -6.71 -28.63 -1.21
N ALA A 280 -5.94 -28.49 -2.31
CA ALA A 280 -5.12 -29.56 -2.83
C ALA A 280 -3.95 -29.88 -1.89
N VAL A 281 -3.34 -28.87 -1.26
CA VAL A 281 -2.28 -29.07 -0.26
C VAL A 281 -2.82 -29.83 0.95
N GLU A 282 -3.98 -29.43 1.47
CA GLU A 282 -4.61 -30.10 2.63
C GLU A 282 -4.91 -31.58 2.33
N ARG A 283 -5.52 -31.88 1.18
CA ARG A 283 -5.79 -33.27 0.76
C ARG A 283 -4.51 -34.07 0.50
N SER A 284 -3.51 -33.44 -0.12
CA SER A 284 -2.21 -34.08 -0.37
C SER A 284 -1.51 -34.42 0.94
N MET A 285 -1.57 -33.53 1.95
CA MET A 285 -1.01 -33.78 3.28
C MET A 285 -1.61 -35.01 3.95
N ILE A 286 -2.95 -35.14 3.93
CA ILE A 286 -3.66 -36.31 4.48
C ILE A 286 -3.23 -37.59 3.75
N ALA A 287 -2.98 -37.49 2.44
CA ALA A 287 -2.49 -38.59 1.61
C ALA A 287 -0.94 -38.75 1.62
N GLY A 288 -0.23 -38.20 2.61
CA GLY A 288 1.23 -38.36 2.74
C GLY A 288 2.04 -37.61 1.67
N TRP A 289 1.59 -36.41 1.30
CA TRP A 289 2.14 -35.55 0.24
C TRP A 289 1.99 -36.12 -1.18
N ASN A 290 0.98 -36.96 -1.41
CA ASN A 290 0.66 -37.48 -2.73
C ASN A 290 -0.40 -36.62 -3.42
N VAL A 291 -0.09 -36.11 -4.61
CA VAL A 291 -0.97 -35.19 -5.38
C VAL A 291 -1.83 -35.90 -6.43
N SER A 292 -1.70 -37.22 -6.64
CA SER A 292 -2.35 -37.91 -7.76
C SER A 292 -3.87 -37.80 -7.74
N ALA A 293 -4.48 -37.86 -6.56
CA ALA A 293 -5.93 -37.75 -6.38
C ALA A 293 -6.48 -36.33 -6.54
N VAL A 294 -5.61 -35.30 -6.61
CA VAL A 294 -6.01 -33.88 -6.68
C VAL A 294 -5.45 -33.14 -7.88
N ALA A 295 -4.51 -33.74 -8.61
CA ALA A 295 -3.79 -33.13 -9.72
C ALA A 295 -4.72 -32.63 -10.83
N ASP A 296 -5.70 -33.45 -11.23
CA ASP A 296 -6.56 -33.15 -12.39
C ASP A 296 -7.74 -32.22 -12.04
N GLU A 297 -8.22 -32.26 -10.79
CA GLU A 297 -9.41 -31.50 -10.39
C GLU A 297 -9.08 -30.17 -9.70
N LEU A 298 -8.00 -30.11 -8.94
CA LEU A 298 -7.72 -28.98 -8.06
C LEU A 298 -6.47 -28.19 -8.44
N CYS A 299 -5.49 -28.80 -9.10
CA CYS A 299 -4.22 -28.14 -9.36
C CYS A 299 -4.18 -27.48 -10.74
N PHE A 300 -3.40 -26.40 -10.86
CA PHE A 300 -3.12 -25.77 -12.15
C PHE A 300 -1.84 -26.36 -12.74
N GLN A 301 -1.92 -26.84 -13.97
CA GLN A 301 -0.82 -27.48 -14.68
C GLN A 301 -0.42 -26.63 -15.90
N TYR A 302 0.88 -26.45 -16.11
CA TYR A 302 1.43 -25.68 -17.22
C TYR A 302 2.33 -26.60 -18.05
N GLN A 303 1.98 -26.77 -19.33
CA GLN A 303 2.66 -27.65 -20.29
C GLN A 303 3.69 -26.89 -21.10
#